data_AF-A0A2M8GXN6-F1
#
_entry.id   AF-A0A2M8GXN6-F1
#
_cell.length_a   1.000
_cell.length_b   1.000
_cell.length_c   1.000
_cell.angle_alpha   90.00
_cell.angle_beta   90.00
_cell.angle_gamma   90.00
#
_symmetry.space_group_name_H-M   'P 1'
#
loop_
_entity.id
_entity.type
_entity.pdbx_description
1 polymer ?
#
loop_
_entity_poly.entity_id
_entity_poly.type
_entity_poly.pdbx_seq_one_letter_code
_entity_poly.pdbx_strand_id
1 'polypeptide(L)'
;MIIEVSLLLFILISILLLVISYQDVRYRLIANKLVIGVLGCVATFCYINDSLGNFTYWIWLCPLAFALWYIHMWGAGDAKLLIALLPAVSSDYLAEIFILIGLSGGVTALMTYLIAKYKKTEFITVPYGVPISVSCWLGILASL
;
A
#
# COMPACT_ATOMS: atom_id res chain seq x y z
N MET A 1 9.70 7.18 24.88
CA MET A 1 10.62 6.26 24.19
C MET A 1 9.92 5.38 23.15
N ILE A 2 9.10 4.38 23.52
CA ILE A 2 8.44 3.48 22.53
C ILE A 2 7.59 4.25 21.52
N ILE A 3 6.76 5.20 22.01
CA ILE A 3 5.91 6.06 21.17
C ILE A 3 6.73 6.98 20.25
N GLU A 4 7.88 7.47 20.69
CA GLU A 4 8.72 8.35 19.86
C GLU A 4 9.37 7.57 18.71
N VAL A 5 9.75 6.31 18.95
CA VAL A 5 10.32 5.44 17.92
C VAL A 5 9.26 4.98 16.93
N SER A 6 8.04 4.66 17.38
CA SER A 6 6.93 4.31 16.48
C SER A 6 6.53 5.48 15.58
N LEU A 7 6.51 6.71 16.12
CA LEU A 7 6.31 7.93 15.32
C LEU A 7 7.42 8.17 14.31
N LEU A 8 8.68 7.96 14.68
CA LEU A 8 9.83 8.08 13.76
C LEU A 8 9.71 7.09 12.59
N LEU A 9 9.35 5.83 12.89
CA LEU A 9 9.12 4.81 11.87
C LEU A 9 7.93 5.15 10.97
N PHE A 10 6.86 5.68 11.54
CA PHE A 10 5.71 6.14 10.76
C PHE A 10 6.07 7.27 9.79
N ILE A 11 6.88 8.24 10.23
CA ILE A 11 7.39 9.32 9.35
C ILE A 11 8.25 8.72 8.23
N LEU A 12 9.12 7.77 8.54
CA LEU A 12 9.96 7.09 7.54
C LEU A 12 9.12 6.32 6.51
N ILE A 13 8.13 5.56 6.96
CA ILE A 13 7.17 4.86 6.09
C ILE A 13 6.44 5.87 5.21
N SER A 14 5.99 7.00 5.77
CA SER A 14 5.31 8.06 5.02
C SER A 14 6.17 8.62 3.89
N ILE A 15 7.47 8.86 4.14
CA ILE A 15 8.42 9.32 3.11
C ILE A 15 8.57 8.27 2.00
N LEU A 16 8.73 6.99 2.37
CA LEU A 16 8.83 5.90 1.39
C LEU A 16 7.56 5.78 0.53
N LEU A 17 6.38 5.89 1.13
CA LEU A 17 5.10 5.84 0.43
C LEU A 17 4.92 7.01 -0.55
N LEU A 18 5.38 8.21 -0.19
CA LEU A 18 5.39 9.36 -1.10
C LEU A 18 6.31 9.12 -2.31
N VAL A 19 7.51 8.57 -2.08
CA VAL A 19 8.45 8.23 -3.16
C VAL A 19 7.86 7.14 -4.08
N ILE A 20 7.26 6.10 -3.51
CA ILE A 20 6.61 5.02 -4.27
C ILE A 20 5.43 5.57 -5.08
N SER A 21 4.57 6.39 -4.47
CA SER A 21 3.44 7.03 -5.13
C SER A 21 3.89 7.91 -6.31
N TYR A 22 4.99 8.67 -6.13
CA TYR A 22 5.57 9.47 -7.21
C TYR A 22 6.12 8.60 -8.35
N GLN A 23 6.84 7.53 -8.02
CA GLN A 23 7.37 6.60 -9.03
C GLN A 23 6.26 5.86 -9.79
N ASP A 24 5.19 5.48 -9.08
CA ASP A 24 4.03 4.82 -9.68
C ASP A 24 3.30 5.75 -10.67
N VAL A 25 3.03 7.00 -10.29
CA VAL A 25 2.36 7.96 -11.18
C VAL A 25 3.23 8.32 -12.39
N ARG A 26 4.53 8.59 -12.19
CA ARG A 26 5.39 9.13 -13.25
C ARG A 26 6.04 8.06 -14.12
N TYR A 27 6.56 7.00 -13.52
CA TYR A 27 7.35 5.98 -14.21
C TYR A 27 6.63 4.64 -14.30
N ARG A 28 5.49 4.46 -13.63
CA ARG A 28 4.72 3.19 -13.60
C ARG A 28 5.55 2.01 -13.12
N LEU A 29 6.50 2.29 -12.23
CA LEU A 29 7.47 1.33 -11.71
C LEU A 29 7.50 1.43 -10.19
N ILE A 30 7.24 0.31 -9.53
CA ILE A 30 7.43 0.16 -8.09
C ILE A 30 8.72 -0.63 -7.89
N ALA A 31 9.80 0.05 -7.47
CA ALA A 31 11.10 -0.57 -7.31
C ALA A 31 11.13 -1.54 -6.11
N ASN A 32 11.57 -2.79 -6.33
CA ASN A 32 11.67 -3.80 -5.27
C ASN A 32 12.50 -3.30 -4.06
N LYS A 33 13.52 -2.46 -4.30
CA LYS A 33 14.35 -1.88 -3.24
C LYS A 33 13.54 -1.03 -2.26
N LEU A 34 12.56 -0.26 -2.75
CA LEU A 34 11.68 0.55 -1.90
C LEU A 34 10.72 -0.32 -1.10
N VAL A 35 10.15 -1.36 -1.74
CA VAL A 35 9.25 -2.30 -1.05
C VAL A 35 9.97 -3.05 0.08
N ILE A 36 11.21 -3.48 -0.15
CA ILE A 36 12.03 -4.11 0.90
C ILE A 36 12.29 -3.11 2.04
N GLY A 37 12.57 -1.84 1.73
CA GLY A 37 12.71 -0.79 2.73
C GLY A 37 11.44 -0.60 3.56
N VAL A 38 10.26 -0.57 2.93
CA VAL A 38 8.96 -0.50 3.61
C VAL A 38 8.76 -1.70 4.52
N LEU A 39 9.00 -2.92 4.02
CA LEU A 39 8.86 -4.14 4.79
C LEU A 39 9.77 -4.15 6.03
N GLY A 40 11.01 -3.67 5.91
CA GLY A 40 11.92 -3.53 7.05
C GLY A 40 11.41 -2.56 8.12
N CYS A 41 10.86 -1.41 7.69
CA CYS A 41 10.27 -0.42 8.59
C CYS A 41 9.02 -0.98 9.28
N VAL A 42 8.15 -1.65 8.52
CA VAL A 42 6.93 -2.30 9.02
C VAL A 42 7.26 -3.41 10.01
N ALA A 43 8.23 -4.27 9.72
CA ALA A 43 8.64 -5.33 10.65
C ALA A 43 9.15 -4.77 11.98
N THR A 44 9.92 -3.68 11.94
CA THR A 44 10.40 -3.00 13.15
C THR A 44 9.24 -2.32 13.89
N PHE A 45 8.31 -1.72 13.16
CA PHE A 45 7.10 -1.13 13.74
C PHE A 45 6.23 -2.17 14.47
N CYS A 46 6.00 -3.34 13.86
CA CYS A 46 5.24 -4.41 14.49
C CYS A 46 5.93 -4.97 15.74
N TYR A 47 7.26 -5.08 15.72
CA TYR A 47 8.03 -5.55 16.87
C TYR A 47 7.94 -4.58 18.06
N ILE A 48 7.98 -3.27 17.81
CA ILE A 48 7.94 -2.25 18.86
C ILE A 48 6.55 -2.10 19.48
N ASN A 49 5.48 -2.27 18.70
CA ASN A 49 4.11 -2.12 19.17
C ASN A 49 3.47 -3.45 19.63
N ASP A 50 4.25 -4.52 19.80
CA ASP A 50 3.78 -5.87 20.15
C ASP A 50 2.66 -6.40 19.23
N SER A 51 2.58 -5.88 17.99
CA SER A 51 1.52 -6.20 17.05
C SER A 51 1.87 -7.41 16.16
N LEU A 52 2.70 -8.33 16.66
CA LEU A 52 3.11 -9.54 15.92
C LEU A 52 1.93 -10.47 15.61
N GLY A 53 0.83 -10.39 16.38
CA GLY A 53 -0.42 -11.11 16.09
C GLY A 53 -1.01 -10.74 14.72
N ASN A 54 -0.65 -9.59 14.17
CA ASN A 54 -1.08 -9.16 12.84
C ASN A 54 -0.56 -10.06 11.71
N PHE A 55 0.54 -10.79 11.94
CA PHE A 55 1.06 -11.72 10.95
C PHE A 55 0.12 -12.91 10.71
N THR A 56 -0.80 -13.22 11.65
CA THR A 56 -1.75 -14.32 11.48
C THR A 56 -2.69 -14.08 10.31
N TYR A 57 -3.29 -12.89 10.18
CA TYR A 57 -4.13 -12.59 9.01
C TYR A 57 -3.31 -12.29 7.76
N TRP A 58 -2.08 -11.79 7.91
CA TRP A 58 -1.16 -11.55 6.78
C TRP A 58 -0.89 -12.82 5.98
N ILE A 59 -0.74 -13.97 6.66
CA ILE A 59 -0.58 -15.29 6.02
C ILE A 59 -1.77 -15.62 5.12
N TRP A 60 -2.99 -15.25 5.51
CA TRP A 60 -4.21 -15.50 4.74
C TRP A 60 -4.44 -14.49 3.61
N LEU A 61 -4.06 -13.23 3.81
CA LEU A 61 -4.24 -12.16 2.82
C LEU A 61 -3.15 -12.13 1.74
N CYS A 62 -1.94 -12.63 2.03
CA CYS A 62 -0.86 -12.77 1.04
C CYS A 62 -1.30 -13.56 -0.21
N PRO A 63 -1.85 -14.79 -0.08
CA PRO A 63 -2.35 -15.56 -1.21
C PRO A 63 -3.44 -14.82 -2.00
N LEU A 64 -4.34 -14.11 -1.31
CA LEU A 64 -5.37 -13.31 -1.96
C LEU A 64 -4.74 -12.21 -2.83
N ALA A 65 -3.74 -11.50 -2.30
CA ALA A 65 -3.07 -10.44 -3.02
C ALA A 65 -2.31 -10.96 -4.26
N PHE A 66 -1.69 -12.14 -4.15
CA PHE A 66 -1.07 -12.82 -5.29
C PHE A 66 -2.10 -13.36 -6.29
N ALA A 67 -3.24 -13.86 -5.84
CA ALA A 67 -4.31 -14.33 -6.71
C ALA A 67 -4.89 -13.20 -7.57
N LEU A 68 -5.12 -12.02 -6.97
CA LEU A 68 -5.55 -10.81 -7.67
C LEU A 68 -4.54 -10.35 -8.73
N TRP A 69 -3.24 -10.56 -8.48
CA TRP A 69 -2.19 -10.32 -9.48
C TRP A 69 -2.25 -11.36 -10.60
N TYR A 70 -2.44 -12.64 -10.28
CA TYR A 70 -2.52 -13.71 -11.27
C TYR A 70 -3.66 -13.50 -12.28
N ILE A 71 -4.81 -12.97 -11.84
CA ILE A 71 -5.93 -12.61 -12.71
C ILE A 71 -5.77 -11.26 -13.42
N HIS A 72 -4.58 -10.64 -13.36
CA HIS A 72 -4.24 -9.38 -14.03
C HIS A 72 -5.10 -8.18 -13.62
N MET A 73 -5.73 -8.21 -12.44
CA MET A 73 -6.54 -7.08 -11.94
C MET A 73 -5.66 -5.89 -11.51
N TRP A 74 -4.44 -6.15 -11.03
CA TRP A 74 -3.47 -5.12 -10.64
C TRP A 74 -2.03 -5.52 -10.98
N GLY A 75 -1.08 -4.59 -10.87
CA GLY A 75 0.32 -4.84 -11.19
C GLY A 75 1.02 -5.71 -10.13
N ALA A 76 2.07 -6.42 -10.54
CA ALA A 76 2.92 -7.17 -9.62
C ALA A 76 3.56 -6.28 -8.54
N GLY A 77 3.77 -4.99 -8.86
CA GLY A 77 4.27 -3.99 -7.91
C GLY A 77 3.26 -3.69 -6.81
N ASP A 78 1.98 -3.54 -7.18
CA ASP A 78 0.88 -3.19 -6.27
C ASP A 78 0.67 -4.30 -5.23
N ALA A 79 0.66 -5.56 -5.68
CA ALA A 79 0.57 -6.72 -4.80
C ALA A 79 1.71 -6.77 -3.78
N LYS A 80 2.96 -6.52 -4.23
CA LYS A 80 4.14 -6.48 -3.36
C LYS A 80 4.04 -5.36 -2.32
N LEU A 81 3.57 -4.18 -2.71
CA LEU A 81 3.41 -3.04 -1.82
C LEU A 81 2.35 -3.31 -0.74
N LEU A 82 1.18 -3.83 -1.14
CA LEU A 82 0.11 -4.17 -0.21
C LEU A 82 0.58 -5.21 0.82
N ILE A 83 1.25 -6.26 0.36
CA ILE A 83 1.82 -7.30 1.22
C ILE A 83 2.82 -6.72 2.22
N ALA A 84 3.65 -5.76 1.81
CA ALA A 84 4.62 -5.13 2.70
C ALA A 84 3.97 -4.26 3.80
N LEU A 85 2.79 -3.68 3.55
CA LEU A 85 2.12 -2.74 4.47
C LEU A 85 1.10 -3.40 5.39
N LEU A 86 0.45 -4.48 4.95
CA LEU A 86 -0.60 -5.18 5.69
C LEU A 86 -0.27 -5.52 7.17
N PRO A 87 0.95 -5.95 7.54
CA PRO A 87 1.26 -6.26 8.94
C PRO A 87 1.21 -5.05 9.89
N ALA A 88 1.42 -3.83 9.36
CA ALA A 88 1.47 -2.61 10.18
C ALA A 88 0.09 -2.05 10.54
N VAL A 89 -0.97 -2.52 9.90
CA VAL A 89 -2.35 -2.15 10.21
C VAL A 89 -2.86 -3.06 11.32
N SER A 90 -3.73 -2.62 12.24
CA SER A 90 -4.47 -3.53 13.11
C SER A 90 -5.51 -4.38 12.35
N SER A 91 -5.88 -5.53 12.91
CA SER A 91 -6.95 -6.38 12.36
C SER A 91 -8.30 -5.68 12.28
N ASP A 92 -8.53 -4.72 13.17
CA ASP A 92 -9.82 -4.05 13.34
C ASP A 92 -10.14 -3.10 12.19
N TYR A 93 -9.12 -2.62 11.46
CA TYR A 93 -9.28 -1.68 10.35
C TYR A 93 -9.10 -2.32 8.95
N LEU A 94 -8.95 -3.64 8.88
CA LEU A 94 -8.68 -4.32 7.61
C LEU A 94 -9.81 -4.12 6.60
N ALA A 95 -11.06 -4.25 7.04
CA ALA A 95 -12.23 -4.11 6.15
C ALA A 95 -12.33 -2.69 5.59
N GLU A 96 -12.13 -1.70 6.44
CA GLU A 96 -12.13 -0.27 6.13
C GLU A 96 -11.04 0.06 5.12
N ILE A 97 -9.85 -0.52 5.26
CA ILE A 97 -8.75 -0.32 4.30
C ILE A 97 -9.07 -0.92 2.95
N PHE A 98 -9.62 -2.14 2.87
CA PHE A 98 -9.99 -2.70 1.58
C PHE A 98 -11.09 -1.88 0.89
N ILE A 99 -12.05 -1.36 1.65
CA ILE A 99 -13.07 -0.43 1.14
C ILE A 99 -12.39 0.86 0.64
N LEU A 100 -11.48 1.44 1.42
CA LEU A 100 -10.74 2.65 1.03
C LEU A 100 -9.86 2.42 -0.21
N ILE A 101 -9.19 1.27 -0.34
CA ILE A 101 -8.42 0.90 -1.54
C ILE A 101 -9.36 0.80 -2.74
N GLY A 102 -10.53 0.19 -2.59
CA GLY A 102 -11.52 0.08 -3.66
C GLY A 102 -12.07 1.45 -4.09
N LEU A 103 -12.44 2.31 -3.14
CA LEU A 103 -12.96 3.64 -3.41
C LEU A 103 -11.89 4.56 -4.03
N SER A 104 -10.71 4.63 -3.41
CA SER A 104 -9.59 5.45 -3.91
C SER A 104 -9.07 4.92 -5.25
N GLY A 105 -9.04 3.60 -5.43
CA GLY A 105 -8.72 2.94 -6.70
C GLY A 105 -9.74 3.24 -7.80
N GLY A 106 -11.03 3.26 -7.48
CA GLY A 106 -12.07 3.69 -8.40
C GLY A 106 -11.90 5.15 -8.83
N VAL A 107 -11.56 6.04 -7.89
CA VAL A 107 -11.27 7.45 -8.18
C VAL A 107 -10.03 7.58 -9.08
N THR A 108 -8.94 6.88 -8.80
CA THR A 108 -7.73 6.94 -9.65
C THR A 108 -7.96 6.33 -11.03
N ALA A 109 -8.76 5.27 -11.13
CA ALA A 109 -9.17 4.68 -12.40
C ALA A 109 -10.00 5.67 -13.23
N LEU A 110 -10.98 6.34 -12.62
CA LEU A 110 -11.78 7.36 -13.29
C LEU A 110 -10.91 8.54 -13.76
N MET A 111 -10.03 9.05 -12.91
CA MET A 111 -9.14 10.15 -13.25
C MET A 111 -8.18 9.80 -14.39
N THR A 112 -7.59 8.61 -14.35
CA THR A 112 -6.70 8.16 -15.43
C THR A 112 -7.43 7.94 -16.75
N TYR A 113 -8.66 7.43 -16.70
CA TYR A 113 -9.53 7.32 -17.87
C TYR A 113 -9.87 8.69 -18.48
N LEU A 114 -10.27 9.65 -17.65
CA LEU A 114 -10.58 11.02 -18.10
C LEU A 114 -9.37 11.71 -18.73
N ILE A 115 -8.18 11.56 -18.12
CA ILE A 115 -6.93 12.10 -18.66
C ILE A 115 -6.57 11.45 -20.00
N ALA A 116 -6.69 10.11 -20.10
CA ALA A 116 -6.41 9.39 -21.34
C ALA A 116 -7.35 9.84 -22.47
N LYS A 117 -8.65 9.99 -22.16
CA LYS A 117 -9.65 10.51 -23.10
C LYS A 117 -9.33 11.93 -23.54
N TYR A 118 -8.94 12.81 -22.62
CA TYR A 118 -8.57 14.20 -22.94
C TYR A 118 -7.31 14.28 -23.81
N LYS A 119 -6.29 13.48 -23.50
CA LYS A 119 -5.02 13.44 -24.24
C LYS A 119 -5.08 12.61 -25.53
N LYS A 120 -6.20 11.92 -25.79
CA LYS A 120 -6.35 10.94 -26.88
C LYS A 120 -5.25 9.88 -26.88
N THR A 121 -4.79 9.49 -25.69
CA THR A 121 -3.78 8.44 -25.51
C THR A 121 -4.47 7.14 -25.15
N GLU A 122 -3.81 6.02 -25.43
CA GLU A 122 -4.30 4.71 -25.00
C GLU A 122 -4.36 4.63 -23.46
N PHE A 123 -5.43 4.00 -22.97
CA PHE A 123 -5.56 3.68 -21.56
C PHE A 123 -4.78 2.39 -21.28
N ILE A 124 -3.66 2.50 -20.58
CA ILE A 124 -2.75 1.36 -20.40
C ILE A 124 -3.06 0.66 -19.08
N THR A 125 -2.90 1.35 -17.93
CA THR A 125 -3.16 0.78 -16.60
C THR A 125 -3.38 1.88 -15.54
N VAL A 126 -4.08 1.53 -14.47
CA VAL A 126 -4.32 2.41 -13.31
C VAL A 126 -3.14 2.30 -12.32
N PRO A 127 -2.60 3.41 -11.79
CA PRO A 127 -1.54 3.38 -10.78
C PRO A 127 -2.20 3.09 -9.43
N TYR A 128 -2.28 1.81 -9.07
CA TYR A 128 -2.88 1.36 -7.81
C TYR A 128 -1.96 1.55 -6.59
N GLY A 129 -0.68 1.85 -6.81
CA GLY A 129 0.26 2.16 -5.74
C GLY A 129 -0.17 3.37 -4.91
N VAL A 130 -0.80 4.38 -5.53
CA VAL A 130 -1.33 5.55 -4.80
C VAL A 130 -2.52 5.19 -3.89
N PRO A 131 -3.61 4.57 -4.37
CA PRO A 131 -4.70 4.05 -3.54
C PRO A 131 -4.24 3.21 -2.35
N ILE A 132 -3.32 2.27 -2.61
CA ILE A 132 -2.78 1.37 -1.60
C ILE A 132 -1.98 2.16 -0.55
N SER A 133 -1.10 3.06 -1.00
CA SER A 133 -0.29 3.89 -0.11
C SER A 133 -1.14 4.75 0.81
N VAL A 134 -2.16 5.43 0.28
CA VAL A 134 -3.04 6.32 1.07
C VAL A 134 -3.86 5.52 2.07
N SER A 135 -4.48 4.42 1.64
CA SER A 135 -5.37 3.62 2.48
C SER A 135 -4.60 2.94 3.61
N CYS A 136 -3.45 2.33 3.31
CA CYS A 136 -2.60 1.72 4.33
C CYS A 136 -1.98 2.77 5.26
N TRP A 137 -1.61 3.95 4.76
CA TRP A 137 -1.11 5.04 5.61
C TRP A 137 -2.14 5.46 6.67
N LEU A 138 -3.41 5.62 6.27
CA LEU A 138 -4.51 5.89 7.19
C LEU A 138 -4.74 4.75 8.19
N GLY A 139 -4.65 3.49 7.71
CA GLY A 139 -4.76 2.32 8.57
C GLY A 139 -3.69 2.23 9.65
N ILE A 140 -2.43 2.50 9.29
CA ILE A 140 -1.32 2.53 10.24
C ILE A 140 -1.51 3.69 11.24
N LEU A 141 -1.93 4.87 10.77
CA LEU A 141 -2.23 6.02 11.63
C LEU A 141 -3.34 5.70 12.64
N ALA A 142 -4.39 4.99 12.22
CA ALA A 142 -5.48 4.57 13.10
C ALA A 142 -5.07 3.49 14.12
N SER A 143 -3.97 2.79 13.84
CA SER A 143 -3.42 1.71 14.68
C SER A 143 -2.35 2.19 15.66
N LEU A 144 -2.00 3.49 15.64
CA LEU A 144 -1.00 4.14 16.49
C LEU A 144 -1.57 4.64 17.81
#